data_AF-A0A925RZH4-F1
#
_entry.id   AF-A0A925RZH4-F1
#
_cell.length_a   1.000
_cell.length_b   1.000
_cell.length_c   1.000
_cell.angle_alpha   90.00
_cell.angle_beta   90.00
_cell.angle_gamma   90.00
#
_symmetry.space_group_name_H-M   'P 1'
#
loop_
_entity.id
_entity.type
_entity.pdbx_description
1 polymer ?
#
loop_
_entity_poly.entity_id
_entity_poly.type
_entity_poly.pdbx_seq_one_letter_code
_entity_poly.pdbx_strand_id
1 'polypeptide(L)'
;MSTVLAFDPQARVLPLASSIRAPAIALLGTGTVGSAFVARCLRLQRHGVALPTFSVIANSRDVEACGSDPDAALQRVAGSKRDPGTVQVDADAFNRGDIVVDATASDDIAAQHADWLARGIHVVTAN
;
A
#
# COMPACT_ATOMS: atom_id res chain seq x y z
N MET A 1 47.09 13.25 18.52
CA MET A 1 46.48 14.17 17.54
C MET A 1 44.98 13.91 17.53
N SER A 2 44.18 14.82 18.09
CA SER A 2 42.73 14.64 18.25
C SER A 2 42.03 15.76 17.49
N THR A 3 41.33 15.43 16.40
CA THR A 3 40.54 16.39 15.63
C THR A 3 39.18 16.51 16.30
N VAL A 4 38.94 17.65 16.95
CA VAL A 4 37.60 18.03 17.42
C VAL A 4 36.88 18.63 16.21
N LEU A 5 35.83 17.95 15.72
CA LEU A 5 34.89 18.53 14.76
C LEU A 5 34.16 19.68 15.46
N ALA A 6 34.48 20.91 15.07
CA ALA A 6 33.77 22.09 15.54
C ALA A 6 32.33 22.06 15.02
N PHE A 7 31.36 22.09 15.92
CA PHE A 7 29.95 22.23 15.60
C PHE A 7 29.68 23.71 15.31
N ASP A 8 29.26 24.03 14.09
CA ASP A 8 28.87 25.40 13.71
C ASP A 8 27.42 25.69 14.18
N PRO A 9 27.21 26.58 15.16
CA PRO A 9 25.88 26.92 15.66
C PRO A 9 25.04 27.75 14.67
N GLN A 10 25.60 28.15 13.53
CA GLN A 10 24.92 28.89 12.46
C GLN A 10 24.53 28.00 11.27
N ALA A 11 24.76 26.68 11.35
CA ALA A 11 24.40 25.75 10.28
C ALA A 11 22.88 25.78 10.01
N ARG A 12 22.48 26.44 8.92
CA ARG A 12 21.10 26.42 8.43
C ARG A 12 20.80 25.00 7.95
N VAL A 13 20.03 24.24 8.74
CA VAL A 13 19.39 23.01 8.28
C VAL A 13 18.37 23.43 7.22
N LEU A 14 18.75 23.32 5.95
CA LEU A 14 17.79 23.36 4.86
C LEU A 14 16.88 22.15 5.07
N PRO A 15 15.54 22.30 5.15
CA PRO A 15 14.68 21.13 5.08
C PRO A 15 15.01 20.48 3.74
N LEU A 16 15.60 19.28 3.80
CA LEU A 16 15.62 18.41 2.65
C LEU A 16 14.15 18.14 2.41
N ALA A 17 13.54 18.89 1.50
CA ALA A 17 12.22 18.59 1.00
C ALA A 17 12.37 17.31 0.19
N SER A 18 12.55 16.18 0.88
CA SER A 18 12.10 14.89 0.39
C SER A 18 10.68 15.17 -0.06
N SER A 19 10.38 15.03 -1.34
CA SER A 19 9.00 15.02 -1.77
C SER A 19 8.36 13.84 -1.04
N ILE A 20 7.71 14.11 0.09
CA ILE A 20 7.04 13.08 0.86
C ILE A 20 5.86 12.70 -0.01
N ARG A 21 6.04 11.65 -0.81
CA ARG A 21 4.95 11.02 -1.55
C ARG A 21 3.89 10.66 -0.52
N ALA A 22 2.67 11.14 -0.73
CA ALA A 22 1.56 10.77 0.13
C ALA A 22 1.43 9.24 0.17
N PRO A 23 1.21 8.64 1.35
CA PRO A 23 1.05 7.20 1.45
C PRO A 23 -0.11 6.74 0.56
N ALA A 24 0.01 5.56 -0.04
CA ALA A 24 -1.05 4.96 -0.84
C ALA A 24 -1.43 3.59 -0.29
N ILE A 25 -2.66 3.16 -0.58
CA ILE A 25 -3.18 1.85 -0.21
C ILE A 25 -2.98 0.87 -1.35
N ALA A 26 -2.33 -0.26 -1.07
CA ALA A 26 -2.38 -1.46 -1.90
C ALA A 26 -3.34 -2.46 -1.26
N LEU A 27 -4.40 -2.85 -1.96
CA LEU A 27 -5.36 -3.84 -1.49
C LEU A 27 -5.05 -5.21 -2.11
N LEU A 28 -4.78 -6.20 -1.25
CA LEU A 28 -4.62 -7.59 -1.64
C LEU A 28 -5.86 -8.38 -1.21
N GLY A 29 -6.50 -9.04 -2.16
CA GLY A 29 -7.74 -9.78 -1.94
C GLY A 29 -8.97 -8.93 -2.29
N THR A 30 -9.75 -9.41 -3.25
CA THR A 30 -11.00 -8.78 -3.71
C THR A 30 -12.25 -9.56 -3.29
N GLY A 31 -12.13 -10.37 -2.23
CA GLY A 31 -13.23 -11.16 -1.68
C GLY A 31 -14.19 -10.30 -0.84
N THR A 32 -14.95 -10.94 0.06
CA THR A 32 -15.92 -10.26 0.92
C THR A 32 -15.30 -9.12 1.74
N VAL A 33 -14.14 -9.36 2.36
CA VAL A 33 -13.47 -8.34 3.18
C VAL A 33 -12.94 -7.19 2.32
N GLY A 34 -12.20 -7.49 1.26
CA GLY A 34 -11.62 -6.47 0.39
C GLY A 34 -12.68 -5.58 -0.27
N SER A 35 -13.77 -6.17 -0.77
CA SER A 35 -14.88 -5.41 -1.36
C SER A 35 -15.60 -4.53 -0.32
N ALA A 36 -15.86 -5.06 0.88
CA ALA A 36 -16.46 -4.28 1.97
C ALA A 36 -15.55 -3.13 2.43
N PHE A 37 -14.23 -3.35 2.45
CA PHE A 37 -13.24 -2.34 2.76
C PHE A 37 -13.26 -1.18 1.75
N VAL A 38 -13.23 -1.47 0.44
CA VAL A 38 -13.36 -0.44 -0.61
C VAL A 38 -14.66 0.35 -0.44
N ALA A 39 -15.79 -0.35 -0.30
CA ALA A 39 -17.09 0.29 -0.11
C ALA A 39 -17.12 1.19 1.13
N ARG A 40 -16.47 0.77 2.23
CA ARG A 40 -16.36 1.58 3.46
C ARG A 40 -15.50 2.81 3.24
N CYS A 41 -14.35 2.69 2.60
CA CYS A 41 -13.45 3.80 2.30
C CYS A 41 -14.12 4.85 1.42
N LEU A 42 -14.79 4.43 0.34
CA LEU A 42 -15.53 5.34 -0.54
C LEU A 42 -16.66 6.04 0.20
N ARG A 43 -17.39 5.34 1.08
CA ARG A 43 -18.42 5.96 1.93
C ARG A 43 -17.81 7.02 2.86
N LEU A 44 -16.67 6.73 3.50
CA LEU A 44 -15.98 7.67 4.37
C LEU A 44 -15.49 8.92 3.61
N GLN A 45 -14.92 8.73 2.42
CA GLN A 45 -14.50 9.84 1.55
C GLN A 45 -15.67 10.74 1.14
N ARG A 46 -16.83 10.16 0.79
CA ARG A 46 -18.06 10.93 0.52
C ARG A 46 -18.54 11.76 1.71
N HIS A 47 -18.18 11.36 2.94
CA HIS A 47 -18.45 12.10 4.16
C HIS A 47 -17.29 13.03 4.60
N GLY A 48 -16.31 13.29 3.72
CA GLY A 48 -15.23 14.24 3.95
C GLY A 48 -14.06 13.69 4.78
N VAL A 49 -14.01 12.38 5.03
CA VAL A 49 -12.85 11.77 5.69
C VAL A 49 -11.71 11.64 4.67
N ALA A 50 -10.59 12.31 4.95
CA ALA A 50 -9.38 12.18 4.17
C ALA A 50 -8.77 10.78 4.38
N LEU A 51 -8.71 10.00 3.31
CA LEU A 51 -8.08 8.68 3.30
C LEU A 51 -7.00 8.65 2.21
N PRO A 52 -5.92 7.88 2.41
CA PRO A 52 -4.94 7.64 1.36
C PRO A 52 -5.61 7.04 0.11
N THR A 53 -5.09 7.35 -1.07
CA THR A 53 -5.62 6.82 -2.33
C THR A 53 -5.23 5.37 -2.52
N PHE A 54 -6.07 4.59 -3.19
CA PHE A 54 -5.67 3.27 -3.66
C PHE A 54 -4.67 3.42 -4.82
N SER A 55 -3.54 2.74 -4.76
CA SER A 55 -2.55 2.66 -5.85
C SER A 55 -2.68 1.35 -6.62
N VAL A 56 -3.04 0.27 -5.94
CA VAL A 56 -3.11 -1.08 -6.52
C VAL A 56 -4.27 -1.85 -5.88
N ILE A 57 -4.98 -2.63 -6.69
CA ILE A 57 -5.92 -3.67 -6.23
C ILE A 57 -5.52 -4.98 -6.89
N ALA A 58 -5.35 -6.04 -6.11
CA ALA A 58 -4.92 -7.34 -6.60
C ALA A 58 -5.70 -8.49 -5.98
N ASN A 59 -5.78 -9.61 -6.69
CA ASN A 59 -6.12 -10.92 -6.14
C ASN A 59 -5.22 -11.99 -6.77
N SER A 60 -5.47 -13.26 -6.48
CA SER A 60 -4.65 -14.36 -7.01
C SER A 60 -4.67 -14.53 -8.54
N ARG A 61 -5.58 -13.83 -9.23
CA ARG A 61 -5.82 -13.94 -10.67
C ARG A 61 -5.33 -12.72 -11.45
N ASP A 62 -5.38 -11.53 -10.86
CA ASP A 62 -5.07 -10.29 -11.55
C ASP A 62 -4.61 -9.17 -10.61
N VAL A 63 -3.92 -8.19 -11.17
CA VAL A 63 -3.48 -6.95 -10.50
C VAL A 63 -3.77 -5.75 -11.38
N GLU A 64 -4.33 -4.71 -10.79
CA GLU A 64 -4.59 -3.48 -11.49
C GLU A 64 -4.08 -2.26 -10.71
N ALA A 65 -3.39 -1.36 -11.42
CA ALA A 65 -3.12 -0.03 -10.90
C ALA A 65 -4.45 0.70 -10.72
N CYS A 66 -4.69 1.18 -9.50
CA CYS A 66 -5.90 1.90 -9.20
C CYS A 66 -5.77 3.35 -9.66
N GLY A 67 -6.63 3.75 -10.60
CA GLY A 67 -6.83 5.15 -10.99
C GLY A 67 -7.71 5.91 -10.00
N SER A 68 -8.50 6.85 -10.50
CA SER A 68 -9.42 7.66 -9.69
C SER A 68 -10.67 6.92 -9.19
N ASP A 69 -10.92 5.69 -9.68
CA ASP A 69 -12.10 4.89 -9.32
C ASP A 69 -11.71 3.49 -8.78
N PRO A 70 -11.59 3.37 -7.44
CA PRO A 70 -11.29 2.09 -6.79
C PRO A 70 -12.36 1.02 -6.95
N ASP A 71 -13.64 1.40 -7.07
CA ASP A 71 -14.72 0.42 -7.23
C ASP A 71 -14.65 -0.23 -8.61
N ALA A 72 -14.43 0.58 -9.65
CA ALA A 72 -14.28 0.05 -11.00
C ALA A 72 -13.05 -0.86 -11.16
N ALA A 73 -11.91 -0.49 -10.55
CA ALA A 73 -10.71 -1.34 -10.55
C ALA A 73 -10.96 -2.66 -9.79
N LEU A 74 -11.65 -2.60 -8.64
CA LEU A 74 -12.06 -3.79 -7.90
C LEU A 74 -12.92 -4.73 -8.75
N GLN A 75 -13.92 -4.20 -9.47
CA GLN A 75 -14.81 -5.01 -10.30
C GLN A 75 -14.08 -5.69 -11.46
N ARG A 76 -13.10 -5.00 -12.08
CA ARG A 76 -12.28 -5.58 -13.15
C ARG A 76 -11.46 -6.75 -12.62
N VAL A 77 -10.67 -6.54 -11.57
CA VAL A 77 -9.84 -7.58 -10.94
C VAL A 77 -10.69 -8.74 -10.40
N ALA A 78 -11.88 -8.45 -9.85
CA ALA A 78 -12.80 -9.49 -9.38
C ALA A 78 -13.39 -10.34 -10.54
N GLY A 79 -13.64 -9.70 -11.69
CA GLY A 79 -14.18 -10.31 -12.91
C GLY A 79 -13.15 -11.00 -13.80
N SER A 80 -11.84 -10.79 -13.57
CA SER A 80 -10.77 -11.40 -14.36
C SER A 80 -10.87 -12.92 -14.36
N LYS A 81 -10.73 -13.49 -15.57
CA LYS A 81 -10.67 -14.94 -15.77
C LYS A 81 -9.45 -15.50 -15.06
N ARG A 82 -9.54 -16.73 -14.56
CA ARG A 82 -8.38 -17.44 -14.02
C ARG A 82 -7.35 -17.63 -15.14
N ASP A 83 -6.26 -16.87 -15.08
CA ASP A 83 -5.02 -17.22 -15.75
C ASP A 83 -4.18 -18.04 -14.74
N PRO A 84 -3.75 -19.27 -15.04
CA PRO A 84 -2.97 -20.11 -14.11
C PRO A 84 -1.54 -19.60 -13.82
N GLY A 85 -1.28 -18.30 -13.92
CA GLY A 85 -0.14 -17.65 -13.28
C GLY A 85 -0.59 -17.01 -11.98
N THR A 86 -0.07 -17.48 -10.83
CA THR A 86 -0.20 -16.73 -9.57
C THR A 86 0.34 -15.34 -9.78
N VAL A 87 -0.52 -14.33 -9.74
CA VAL A 87 -0.08 -12.94 -9.66
C VAL A 87 0.74 -12.82 -8.39
N GLN A 88 2.06 -12.71 -8.55
CA GLN A 88 3.00 -12.49 -7.47
C GLN A 88 3.02 -10.99 -7.20
N VAL A 89 2.66 -10.60 -5.98
CA VAL A 89 2.88 -9.23 -5.52
C VAL A 89 4.39 -9.09 -5.35
N ASP A 90 5.03 -8.36 -6.25
CA ASP A 90 6.46 -8.07 -6.14
C ASP A 90 6.72 -7.33 -4.82
N ALA A 91 7.69 -7.80 -4.05
CA ALA A 91 8.09 -7.14 -2.81
C ALA A 91 8.48 -5.67 -3.09
N ASP A 92 9.05 -5.36 -4.25
CA ASP A 92 9.45 -3.99 -4.62
C ASP A 92 8.31 -3.12 -5.19
N ALA A 93 7.07 -3.63 -5.24
CA ALA A 93 5.92 -2.87 -5.69
C ALA A 93 5.52 -1.71 -4.74
N PHE A 94 6.02 -1.72 -3.49
CA PHE A 94 5.59 -0.79 -2.45
C PHE A 94 6.71 0.13 -1.98
N ASN A 95 6.35 1.38 -1.68
CA ASN A 95 7.28 2.37 -1.16
C ASN A 95 7.16 2.47 0.36
N ARG A 96 8.23 2.94 1.02
CA ARG A 96 8.18 3.28 2.44
C ARG A 96 7.02 4.24 2.72
N GLY A 97 6.21 3.93 3.74
CA GLY A 97 5.01 4.66 4.11
C GLY A 97 3.72 4.20 3.44
N ASP A 98 3.79 3.37 2.39
CA ASP A 98 2.58 2.76 1.81
C ASP A 98 1.90 1.83 2.81
N ILE A 99 0.61 1.60 2.59
CA ILE A 99 -0.23 0.74 3.42
C ILE A 99 -0.66 -0.45 2.58
N VAL A 100 -0.23 -1.64 2.96
CA VAL A 100 -0.74 -2.90 2.41
C VAL A 100 -1.90 -3.37 3.26
N VAL A 101 -3.06 -3.52 2.63
CA VAL A 101 -4.25 -4.13 3.24
C VAL A 101 -4.34 -5.57 2.73
N ASP A 102 -3.95 -6.51 3.58
CA ASP A 102 -4.08 -7.94 3.33
C ASP A 102 -5.46 -8.44 3.75
N ALA A 103 -6.33 -8.56 2.76
CA ALA A 103 -7.64 -9.20 2.85
C ALA A 103 -7.65 -10.53 2.06
N THR A 104 -6.49 -11.16 1.90
CA THR A 104 -6.35 -12.50 1.32
C THR A 104 -6.59 -13.57 2.39
N ALA A 105 -6.68 -14.83 1.96
CA ALA A 105 -6.64 -16.01 2.84
C ALA A 105 -5.35 -16.82 2.57
N SER A 106 -4.23 -16.11 2.34
CA SER A 106 -2.98 -16.71 1.87
C SER A 106 -1.89 -16.61 2.93
N ASP A 107 -1.43 -17.75 3.43
CA ASP A 107 -0.31 -17.82 4.37
C ASP A 107 0.99 -17.31 3.73
N ASP A 108 1.19 -17.53 2.42
CA ASP A 108 2.36 -17.04 1.68
C ASP A 108 2.44 -15.51 1.63
N ILE A 109 1.29 -14.83 1.53
CA ILE A 109 1.22 -13.37 1.63
C ILE A 109 1.46 -12.93 3.08
N ALA A 110 0.85 -13.62 4.05
CA ALA A 110 1.04 -13.31 5.46
C ALA A 110 2.52 -13.42 5.90
N ALA A 111 3.26 -14.37 5.33
CA ALA A 111 4.69 -14.54 5.59
C ALA A 111 5.53 -13.31 5.18
N GLN A 112 5.08 -12.50 4.21
CA GLN A 112 5.79 -11.29 3.74
C GLN A 112 5.56 -10.07 4.64
N HIS A 113 4.60 -10.13 5.58
CA HIS A 113 4.25 -8.97 6.41
C HIS A 113 5.44 -8.42 7.21
N ALA A 114 6.27 -9.29 7.75
CA ALA A 114 7.44 -8.89 8.53
C ALA A 114 8.46 -8.11 7.68
N ASP A 115 8.69 -8.55 6.45
CA ASP A 115 9.63 -7.93 5.52
C ASP A 115 9.13 -6.57 5.04
N TRP A 116 7.82 -6.43 4.80
CA TRP A 116 7.19 -5.14 4.49
C TRP A 116 7.33 -4.15 5.65
N LEU A 117 7.04 -4.59 6.88
CA LEU A 117 7.21 -3.76 8.08
C LEU A 117 8.66 -3.31 8.26
N ALA A 118 9.64 -4.20 8.05
CA ALA A 118 11.06 -3.88 8.13
C ALA A 118 11.51 -2.82 7.10
N ARG A 119 10.85 -2.77 5.93
CA ARG A 119 11.08 -1.75 4.88
C ARG A 119 10.31 -0.45 5.12
N GLY A 120 9.53 -0.38 6.21
CA GLY A 120 8.76 0.78 6.62
C GLY A 120 7.44 0.94 5.85
N ILE A 121 6.90 -0.16 5.34
CA ILE A 121 5.52 -0.27 4.81
C ILE A 121 4.60 -0.64 5.98
N HIS A 122 3.40 -0.09 6.02
CA HIS A 122 2.39 -0.43 7.03
C HIS A 122 1.54 -1.60 6.56
N VAL A 123 1.18 -2.52 7.46
CA VAL A 123 0.34 -3.68 7.15
C VAL A 123 -0.94 -3.63 7.98
N VAL A 124 -2.09 -3.82 7.32
CA VAL A 124 -3.40 -4.05 7.93
C VAL A 124 -3.89 -5.39 7.42
N THR A 125 -4.17 -6.35 8.30
CA THR A 125 -4.52 -7.72 7.89
C THR A 125 -5.84 -8.18 8.48
N ALA A 126 -6.58 -8.95 7.68
CA ALA A 126 -7.77 -9.71 8.04
C ALA A 126 -7.69 -11.17 7.55
N ASN A 127 -6.47 -11.65 7.30
CA ASN A 127 -6.13 -13.02 6.89
C ASN A 127 -6.33 -14.00 8.05
#